data_AF-A0A6B1DYN2-F1
#
_entry.id   AF-A0A6B1DYN2-F1
#
_cell.length_a   1.000
_cell.length_b   1.000
_cell.length_c   1.000
_cell.angle_alpha   90.00
_cell.angle_beta   90.00
_cell.angle_gamma   90.00
#
_symmetry.space_group_name_H-M   'P 1'
#
loop_
_entity.id
_entity.type
_entity.pdbx_description
1 polymer ?
#
loop_
_entity_poly.entity_id
_entity_poly.type
_entity_poly.pdbx_seq_one_letter_code
_entity_poly.pdbx_strand_id
1 'polypeptide(L)' 'MRTFLALSHRIPSHHTLRWVFARLDTARFEEGFRDWVKEAFVLAGGQVVPIDGKRVRGSHDRGRDLGPLHLVGTWA' A
#
# COMPACT_ATOMS: atom_id res chain seq x y z
N MET A 1 7.33 22.77 8.05
CA MET A 1 7.18 21.32 8.31
C MET A 1 7.11 21.12 9.82
N ARG A 2 5.99 20.60 10.34
CA ARG A 2 5.87 20.27 11.77
C ARG A 2 6.63 18.96 12.02
N THR A 3 7.66 18.99 12.86
CA THR A 3 8.39 17.81 13.34
C THR A 3 7.51 17.04 14.32
N PHE A 4 6.64 16.17 13.81
CA PHE A 4 5.83 15.28 14.65
C PHE A 4 6.68 14.24 15.39
N LEU A 5 7.89 13.94 14.89
CA LEU A 5 8.87 13.10 15.58
C LEU A 5 10.12 13.89 15.98
N ALA A 6 10.53 13.75 17.24
CA ALA A 6 11.85 14.14 17.70
C ALA A 6 12.88 13.14 17.18
N LEU A 7 13.59 13.52 16.11
CA LEU A 7 14.65 12.70 15.50
C LEU A 7 16.01 13.30 15.86
N SER A 8 16.51 12.96 17.05
CA SER A 8 17.79 13.47 17.58
C SER A 8 18.97 13.24 16.61
N HIS A 9 18.88 12.20 15.78
CA HIS A 9 19.92 11.78 14.83
C HIS A 9 19.53 12.00 13.35
N ARG A 10 18.57 12.89 13.06
CA ARG A 10 18.01 13.16 11.72
C ARG A 10 17.20 11.98 11.15
N ILE A 11 16.68 12.17 9.93
CA ILE A 11 15.89 11.16 9.22
C ILE A 11 16.79 9.97 8.87
N PRO A 12 16.41 8.74 9.24
CA PRO A 12 17.15 7.54 8.86
C PRO A 12 17.29 7.40 7.34
N SER A 13 18.39 6.82 6.89
CA SER A 13 18.58 6.55 5.47
C SER A 13 17.58 5.49 4.97
N HIS A 14 17.37 5.44 3.65
CA HIS A 14 16.59 4.37 3.02
C HIS A 14 17.12 2.96 3.36
N HIS A 15 18.45 2.80 3.51
CA HIS A 15 19.05 1.53 3.92
C HIS A 15 18.68 1.15 5.35
N THR A 16 18.65 2.13 6.26
CA THR A 16 18.24 1.92 7.66
C THR A 16 16.78 1.49 7.74
N LEU A 17 15.89 2.17 7.02
CA LEU A 17 14.48 1.80 6.98
C LEU A 17 14.29 0.40 6.39
N ARG A 18 14.95 0.09 5.28
CA ARG A 18 14.91 -1.26 4.67
C ARG A 18 15.30 -2.34 5.68
N TRP A 19 16.36 -2.12 6.46
CA TRP A 19 16.82 -3.07 7.46
C TRP A 19 15.81 -3.32 8.58
N VAL A 20 15.08 -2.29 9.00
CA VAL A 20 14.01 -2.41 10.00
C VAL A 20 12.83 -3.17 9.41
N PHE A 21 12.30 -2.76 8.25
CA PHE A 21 11.14 -3.40 7.64
C PHE A 21 11.40 -4.87 7.28
N ALA A 22 12.62 -5.21 6.84
CA ALA A 22 12.98 -6.59 6.51
C ALA A 22 12.98 -7.55 7.72
N ARG A 23 12.94 -7.03 8.95
CA ARG A 23 12.91 -7.82 10.19
C ARG A 23 11.52 -7.97 10.80
N LEU A 24 10.53 -7.25 10.26
CA LEU A 24 9.17 -7.34 10.78
C LEU A 24 8.52 -8.65 10.33
N ASP A 25 7.70 -9.21 11.20
CA ASP A 25 6.74 -10.23 10.80
C ASP A 25 5.73 -9.60 9.84
N THR A 26 5.71 -10.07 8.59
CA THR A 26 4.89 -9.49 7.53
C THR A 26 3.40 -9.56 7.86
N ALA A 27 2.92 -10.65 8.46
CA ALA A 27 1.50 -10.84 8.76
C ALA A 27 1.05 -9.89 9.88
N ARG A 28 1.87 -9.73 10.93
CA ARG A 28 1.60 -8.79 12.02
C ARG A 28 1.70 -7.34 11.59
N PHE A 29 2.65 -7.03 10.72
CA PHE A 29 2.76 -5.68 10.16
C PHE A 29 1.55 -5.34 9.29
N GLU A 30 1.09 -6.28 8.45
CA GLU A 30 -0.12 -6.08 7.65
C GLU A 30 -1.35 -5.84 8.51
N GLU A 31 -1.55 -6.66 9.55
CA GLU A 31 -2.65 -6.52 10.51
C GLU A 31 -2.67 -5.12 11.13
N GLY A 32 -1.55 -4.70 11.75
CA GLY A 32 -1.45 -3.39 12.40
C GLY A 32 -1.54 -2.22 11.42
N PHE A 33 -0.97 -2.36 10.22
CA PHE A 33 -1.06 -1.34 9.18
C PHE A 33 -2.51 -1.15 8.72
N ARG A 34 -3.24 -2.24 8.51
CA ARG A 34 -4.65 -2.20 8.10
C ARG A 34 -5.51 -1.51 9.15
N ASP A 35 -5.29 -1.80 10.42
CA ASP A 35 -6.06 -1.18 11.50
C ASP A 35 -5.75 0.30 11.67
N TRP A 36 -4.47 0.70 11.59
CA TRP A 36 -4.08 2.11 11.55
C TRP A 36 -4.73 2.86 10.38
N VAL A 37 -4.75 2.26 9.19
CA VAL A 37 -5.39 2.86 8.01
C VAL A 37 -6.89 3.05 8.23
N LYS A 38 -7.60 2.05 8.78
CA LYS A 38 -9.03 2.18 9.10
C LYS A 38 -9.28 3.35 10.06
N GLU A 39 -8.50 3.47 11.12
CA GLU A 39 -8.60 4.58 12.08
C GLU A 39 -8.34 5.94 11.42
N ALA A 40 -7.31 6.02 10.57
CA ALA A 40 -6.97 7.24 9.84
C ALA A 40 -8.08 7.69 8.87
N PHE A 41 -8.78 6.74 8.22
CA PHE A 41 -9.89 7.06 7.32
C PHE A 41 -11.16 7.53 8.05
N VAL A 42 -11.45 6.99 9.24
CA VAL A 42 -12.54 7.50 10.10
C VAL A 42 -12.33 8.99 10.40
N LEU A 43 -11.09 9.40 10.66
CA LEU A 43 -10.72 10.79 10.91
C LEU A 43 -10.79 11.68 9.65
N ALA A 44 -10.75 11.08 8.46
CA ALA A 44 -10.73 11.79 7.18
C ALA A 44 -12.12 12.11 6.59
N GLY A 45 -13.21 11.76 7.28
CA GLY A 45 -14.57 12.16 6.90
C GLY A 45 -15.33 11.18 6.01
N GLY A 46 -14.92 9.91 5.93
CA GLY A 46 -15.71 8.84 5.29
C GLY A 46 -14.88 7.69 4.71
N GLN A 47 -15.58 6.63 4.32
CA GLN A 47 -15.00 5.45 3.68
C GLN A 47 -14.68 5.77 2.21
N VAL A 48 -13.40 5.87 1.88
CA VAL A 48 -12.93 5.93 0.49
C VAL A 48 -12.77 4.49 0.02
N VAL A 49 -13.52 4.09 -1.01
CA VAL A 49 -13.31 2.80 -1.69
C VAL A 49 -12.37 3.06 -2.88
N PRO A 50 -11.06 2.84 -2.74
CA PRO A 50 -10.16 2.94 -3.88
C PRO A 50 -10.50 1.84 -4.90
N ILE A 51 -10.70 2.27 -6.14
CA ILE A 51 -10.84 1.39 -7.29
C ILE A 51 -9.47 1.30 -7.96
N ASP A 52 -8.81 0.16 -7.82
CA ASP A 52 -7.53 -0.07 -8.49
C ASP A 52 -7.72 -0.98 -9.71
N GLY A 53 -7.31 -0.49 -10.88
CA GLY A 53 -7.34 -1.22 -12.14
C GLY A 53 -5.97 -1.80 -12.44
N LYS A 54 -5.72 -3.06 -12.05
CA LYS A 54 -4.46 -3.75 -12.37
C LYS A 54 -4.57 -4.41 -13.72
N ARG A 55 -3.61 -4.15 -14.60
CA ARG A 55 -3.48 -4.88 -15.87
C ARG A 55 -2.55 -6.06 -15.69
N VAL A 56 -3.00 -7.28 -15.98
CA VAL A 56 -2.15 -8.47 -15.88
C VAL A 56 -1.14 -8.44 -17.03
N ARG A 57 0.15 -8.36 -16.72
CA ARG A 57 1.22 -8.34 -17.72
C ARG A 57 1.16 -9.64 -18.54
N GLY A 58 1.14 -9.52 -19.87
CA GLY A 58 1.16 -10.67 -20.79
C GLY A 58 -0.19 -11.37 -21.04
N SER A 59 -1.29 -10.87 -20.47
CA SER A 59 -2.62 -11.50 -20.58
C SER A 59 -3.40 -11.22 -21.88
N HIS A 60 -2.80 -10.51 -22.84
CA HIS A 60 -3.46 -10.23 -24.12
C HIS A 60 -3.34 -11.46 -25.03
N ASP A 61 -4.39 -11.76 -25.79
CA ASP A 61 -4.40 -12.85 -26.76
C ASP A 61 -4.86 -12.33 -28.13
N ARG A 62 -3.89 -11.97 -28.97
CA ARG A 62 -4.16 -11.50 -30.34
C ARG A 62 -4.75 -12.59 -31.24
N GLY A 63 -4.51 -13.87 -30.93
CA GLY A 63 -5.07 -14.99 -31.70
C GLY A 63 -6.58 -15.14 -31.52
N ARG A 64 -7.12 -14.60 -30.41
CA ARG A 64 -8.55 -14.60 -30.08
C ARG A 64 -9.18 -13.21 -30.14
N ASP A 65 -8.46 -12.21 -30.66
CA ASP A 65 -8.84 -10.79 -30.65
C ASP A 65 -9.18 -10.25 -29.24
N LEU A 66 -8.46 -10.74 -28.23
CA LEU A 66 -8.64 -10.34 -26.84
C LEU A 66 -7.55 -9.37 -26.40
N GLY A 67 -7.98 -8.21 -25.90
CA GLY A 67 -7.11 -7.24 -25.25
C GLY A 67 -6.54 -7.72 -23.91
N PRO A 68 -5.69 -6.91 -23.25
CA PRO A 68 -5.15 -7.23 -21.94
C PRO A 68 -6.24 -7.41 -20.88
N LEU A 69 -6.09 -8.39 -20.00
CA LEU A 69 -6.97 -8.59 -18.86
C LEU A 69 -6.79 -7.45 -17.84
N HIS A 70 -7.89 -6.77 -17.56
CA HIS A 70 -8.01 -5.77 -16.50
C HIS A 70 -8.68 -6.39 -15.28
N LEU A 71 -7.95 -6.49 -14.17
CA LEU A 71 -8.49 -6.86 -12.87
C LEU A 71 -8.88 -5.59 -12.13
N VAL A 72 -10.15 -5.50 -11.72
CA VAL A 72 -10.66 -4.42 -10.88
C VAL A 72 -10.82 -4.96 -9.47
N GLY A 73 -10.02 -4.43 -8.55
CA GLY A 73 -10.16 -4.71 -7.11
C GLY A 73 -10.88 -3.56 -6.43
N THR A 74 -11.79 -3.89 -5.52
CA THR A 74 -12.29 -2.94 -4.51
C THR A 74 -11.79 -3.42 -3.16
N TRP A 75 -11.27 -2.50 -2.37
CA TRP A 75 -10.97 -2.74 -0.96
C TRP A 75 -11.65 -1.63 -0.16
N ALA A 76 -12.25 -2.00 0.95
CA ALA A 76 -13.21 -1.19 1.71
C ALA A 76 -12.93 -1.34 3.21
#